data_AF-A0A4R4MVC6-F1
#
_entry.id   AF-A0A4R4MVC6-F1
#
_cell.length_a   1.000
_cell.length_b   1.000
_cell.length_c   1.000
_cell.angle_alpha   90.00
_cell.angle_beta   90.00
_cell.angle_gamma   90.00
#
_symmetry.space_group_name_H-M   'P 1'
#
loop_
_entity.id
_entity.type
_entity.pdbx_description
1 polymer ?
#
loop_
_entity_poly.entity_id
_entity_poly.type
_entity_poly.pdbx_seq_one_letter_code
_entity_poly.pdbx_strand_id
1 'polypeptide(L)'
;MALRQRRRRDHLLGQRDVLRHPRRRGPGQPGRGRRPAQPPAADRGHAHGRQRPRVPAGRGAGPRAGPGQRGRPAGGPRSARPGDRARDGPAPVRDRRHQPGDHLDGRRGPAGPRRGARPGAPGARHRPRPARVPVRARRVKIGIFDRVGDIAETAADLRAAARDGIDSYWLTQAFGTDTLTVLGAVARDLPGLRVGTAVVPAYPRHPMALAQQALTTNLLVDGRLALGIGPSHRSVVEPCWGMSYDRPARYMREYLEALTGALTQRVRFRGEVLTARGDLDVPGAPAPPVLVAALGPKMLEITGALADGTITWMVGPRTLRELTIPTIREAAARAGRPAPEIVVPLPVCVTDDVPAALARAEADLEWYGTLPSYRAMLDREGCDTPGRMALIGDAGTVAARIESFADLGVTTFAARIIGTPDERSATRALVAALAR
;
A
#
# COMPACT_ATOMS: atom_id res chain seq x y z
N MET A 1 -38.69 11.22 15.81
CA MET A 1 -37.20 11.13 15.79
C MET A 1 -36.60 9.97 16.62
N ALA A 2 -37.35 9.22 17.45
CA ALA A 2 -36.74 8.25 18.39
C ALA A 2 -36.15 6.95 17.79
N LEU A 3 -36.60 6.47 16.62
CA LEU A 3 -36.14 5.17 16.07
C LEU A 3 -34.73 5.19 15.43
N ARG A 4 -34.17 6.36 15.07
CA ARG A 4 -32.83 6.43 14.44
C ARG A 4 -31.67 6.28 15.43
N GLN A 5 -31.87 6.49 16.73
CA GLN A 5 -30.80 6.38 17.73
C GLN A 5 -30.47 4.93 18.12
N ARG A 6 -31.43 4.00 18.12
CA ARG A 6 -31.15 2.58 18.46
C ARG A 6 -30.19 1.91 17.49
N ARG A 7 -30.33 2.15 16.17
CA ARG A 7 -29.45 1.56 15.15
C ARG A 7 -27.97 2.01 15.23
N ARG A 8 -27.65 3.09 15.96
CA ARG A 8 -26.26 3.52 16.18
C ARG A 8 -25.53 2.77 17.31
N ARG A 9 -26.23 2.01 18.15
CA ARG A 9 -25.59 1.18 19.20
C ARG A 9 -25.18 -0.21 18.70
N ASP A 10 -25.96 -0.81 17.81
CA ASP A 10 -25.76 -2.19 17.39
C ASP A 10 -24.57 -2.40 16.44
N HIS A 11 -24.14 -1.36 15.70
CA HIS A 11 -22.99 -1.45 14.79
C HIS A 11 -21.62 -1.45 15.48
N LEU A 12 -21.51 -1.00 16.74
CA LEU A 12 -20.28 -1.12 17.53
C LEU A 12 -20.11 -2.51 18.18
N LEU A 13 -21.16 -3.33 18.20
CA LEU A 13 -21.13 -4.69 18.76
C LEU A 13 -20.77 -5.77 17.72
N GLY A 14 -20.93 -5.48 16.42
CA GLY A 14 -20.73 -6.44 15.32
C GLY A 14 -19.33 -7.04 15.17
N GLN A 15 -18.30 -6.51 15.86
CA GLN A 15 -16.95 -7.11 15.89
C GLN A 15 -16.73 -8.07 17.08
N ARG A 16 -17.64 -8.15 18.06
CA ARG A 16 -17.45 -9.00 19.26
C ARG A 16 -17.94 -10.44 19.11
N ASP A 17 -18.91 -10.71 18.23
CA ASP A 17 -19.56 -12.03 18.18
C ASP A 17 -19.00 -13.01 17.13
N VAL A 18 -18.11 -12.57 16.23
CA VAL A 18 -17.52 -13.45 15.18
C VAL A 18 -16.33 -14.28 15.71
N LEU A 19 -15.83 -14.01 16.92
CA LEU A 19 -14.59 -14.60 17.47
C LEU A 19 -14.75 -15.28 18.84
N ARG A 20 -15.85 -16.01 19.07
CA ARG A 20 -15.98 -16.88 20.26
C ARG A 20 -15.38 -18.28 20.03
N HIS A 21 -14.23 -18.56 20.62
CA HIS A 21 -13.72 -19.94 20.77
C HIS A 21 -14.30 -20.65 22.01
N PRO A 22 -14.38 -21.99 22.00
CA PRO A 22 -15.00 -22.76 23.08
C PRO A 22 -14.17 -22.72 24.37
N ARG A 23 -14.84 -22.49 25.51
CA ARG A 23 -14.21 -22.46 26.84
C ARG A 23 -13.67 -23.84 27.22
N ARG A 24 -12.35 -23.97 27.39
CA ARG A 24 -11.77 -25.08 28.18
C ARG A 24 -12.24 -24.97 29.62
N ARG A 25 -12.71 -26.08 30.21
CA ARG A 25 -12.98 -26.16 31.66
C ARG A 25 -11.65 -26.31 32.41
N GLY A 26 -11.47 -25.51 33.47
CA GLY A 26 -10.37 -25.63 34.42
C GLY A 26 -10.60 -26.76 35.44
N PRO A 27 -9.57 -27.15 36.22
CA PRO A 27 -9.60 -28.34 37.07
C PRO A 27 -10.25 -28.09 38.44
N GLY A 28 -10.96 -29.10 38.96
CA GLY A 28 -11.38 -29.20 40.35
C GLY A 28 -10.40 -30.05 41.18
N GLN A 29 -10.19 -29.67 42.45
CA GLN A 29 -9.28 -30.34 43.40
C GLN A 29 -10.02 -31.37 44.31
N PRO A 30 -9.32 -32.18 45.14
CA PRO A 30 -9.60 -33.62 45.22
C PRO A 30 -10.41 -34.10 46.45
N GLY A 31 -11.02 -35.29 46.29
CA GLY A 31 -11.72 -36.04 47.34
C GLY A 31 -11.15 -37.45 47.58
N ARG A 32 -10.68 -37.68 48.80
CA ARG A 32 -10.05 -38.88 49.38
C ARG A 32 -10.59 -40.27 48.97
N GLY A 33 -9.71 -41.10 48.38
CA GLY A 33 -9.20 -42.33 49.00
C GLY A 33 -10.01 -43.65 48.98
N ARG A 34 -9.41 -44.69 48.37
CA ARG A 34 -9.17 -46.02 48.99
C ARG A 34 -8.05 -46.78 48.24
N ARG A 35 -7.54 -47.86 48.86
CA ARG A 35 -6.20 -48.48 48.64
C ARG A 35 -6.23 -49.69 47.65
N PRO A 36 -5.07 -50.33 47.31
CA PRO A 36 -4.80 -50.78 45.94
C PRO A 36 -4.79 -52.31 45.74
N ALA A 37 -4.53 -52.75 44.50
CA ALA A 37 -4.01 -54.07 44.15
C ALA A 37 -2.80 -53.94 43.20
N GLN A 38 -1.83 -54.85 43.30
CA GLN A 38 -0.56 -54.87 42.56
C GLN A 38 -0.59 -55.84 41.34
N PRO A 39 0.39 -55.79 40.42
CA PRO A 39 0.38 -56.50 39.14
C PRO A 39 1.13 -57.86 39.15
N PRO A 40 1.01 -58.63 38.05
CA PRO A 40 2.18 -59.01 37.22
C PRO A 40 1.91 -58.72 35.71
N ALA A 41 2.83 -58.37 34.81
CA ALA A 41 4.21 -58.79 34.48
C ALA A 41 4.29 -59.90 33.38
N ALA A 42 4.86 -59.53 32.20
CA ALA A 42 5.43 -60.36 31.10
C ALA A 42 4.51 -61.43 30.44
N ASP A 43 4.61 -61.80 29.15
CA ASP A 43 5.84 -62.17 28.40
C ASP A 43 5.72 -62.03 26.83
N ARG A 44 6.53 -62.78 26.06
CA ARG A 44 7.06 -62.46 24.70
C ARG A 44 6.33 -63.09 23.49
N GLY A 45 6.70 -62.63 22.28
CA GLY A 45 6.55 -63.31 20.97
C GLY A 45 6.02 -62.37 19.86
N HIS A 46 6.76 -61.97 18.81
CA HIS A 46 7.16 -62.71 17.58
C HIS A 46 5.96 -63.29 16.77
N ALA A 47 5.83 -63.16 15.44
CA ALA A 47 6.55 -62.40 14.41
C ALA A 47 5.72 -62.37 13.07
N HIS A 48 6.14 -61.56 12.08
CA HIS A 48 5.65 -61.49 10.66
C HIS A 48 4.19 -61.03 10.43
N GLY A 49 3.79 -60.43 9.30
CA GLY A 49 4.52 -59.91 8.13
C GLY A 49 3.57 -59.62 6.92
N ARG A 50 4.01 -58.81 5.94
CA ARG A 50 3.32 -58.45 4.65
C ARG A 50 2.10 -57.51 4.79
N GLN A 51 1.67 -56.71 3.79
CA GLN A 51 2.27 -56.13 2.56
C GLN A 51 1.46 -54.87 2.14
N ARG A 52 2.02 -53.98 1.30
CA ARG A 52 1.32 -52.77 0.80
C ARG A 52 0.49 -53.06 -0.48
N PRO A 53 -0.63 -52.35 -0.72
CA PRO A 53 -1.21 -52.22 -2.07
C PRO A 53 -0.51 -51.14 -2.91
N ARG A 54 -0.45 -51.34 -4.24
CA ARG A 54 0.00 -50.37 -5.25
C ARG A 54 -1.18 -49.91 -6.11
N VAL A 55 -1.09 -48.70 -6.66
CA VAL A 55 -2.01 -48.13 -7.66
C VAL A 55 -1.56 -48.56 -9.08
N PRO A 56 -2.48 -48.90 -10.01
CA PRO A 56 -2.14 -49.17 -11.41
C PRO A 56 -2.20 -47.90 -12.29
N ALA A 57 -1.43 -47.90 -13.38
CA ALA A 57 -1.41 -46.87 -14.42
C ALA A 57 -1.83 -47.45 -15.78
N GLY A 58 -2.37 -46.62 -16.68
CA GLY A 58 -2.76 -47.03 -18.04
C GLY A 58 -2.04 -46.24 -19.14
N ARG A 59 -1.67 -46.89 -20.26
CA ARG A 59 -1.10 -46.29 -21.47
C ARG A 59 -1.34 -47.14 -22.73
N GLY A 60 -1.42 -46.47 -23.88
CA GLY A 60 -1.26 -47.01 -25.25
C GLY A 60 -2.58 -47.23 -26.02
N ALA A 61 -2.66 -47.13 -27.36
CA ALA A 61 -1.81 -46.52 -28.39
C ALA A 61 -2.65 -46.36 -29.71
N GLY A 62 -2.25 -45.52 -30.69
CA GLY A 62 -2.93 -45.39 -32.01
C GLY A 62 -2.43 -46.39 -33.07
N PRO A 63 -2.48 -46.13 -34.41
CA PRO A 63 -3.10 -45.01 -35.17
C PRO A 63 -3.84 -45.45 -36.48
N ARG A 64 -4.39 -44.51 -37.29
CA ARG A 64 -4.59 -44.60 -38.79
C ARG A 64 -5.11 -43.27 -39.40
N ALA A 65 -5.08 -43.11 -40.74
CA ALA A 65 -5.23 -41.81 -41.42
C ALA A 65 -6.06 -41.82 -42.74
N GLY A 66 -6.80 -40.70 -42.99
CA GLY A 66 -7.29 -40.18 -44.29
C GLY A 66 -8.30 -40.99 -45.14
N PRO A 67 -8.84 -40.46 -46.26
CA PRO A 67 -8.80 -39.07 -46.79
C PRO A 67 -10.14 -38.52 -47.36
N GLY A 68 -10.14 -37.26 -47.88
CA GLY A 68 -11.13 -36.70 -48.83
C GLY A 68 -12.01 -35.54 -48.30
N GLN A 69 -12.57 -34.60 -49.07
CA GLN A 69 -12.24 -33.85 -50.31
C GLN A 69 -13.49 -32.99 -50.66
N ARG A 70 -13.28 -31.71 -51.04
CA ARG A 70 -14.19 -30.81 -51.83
C ARG A 70 -15.48 -30.23 -51.21
N GLY A 71 -15.76 -28.96 -51.53
CA GLY A 71 -17.03 -28.27 -51.21
C GLY A 71 -17.00 -26.72 -51.27
N ARG A 72 -16.84 -26.11 -52.45
CA ARG A 72 -17.26 -24.72 -52.80
C ARG A 72 -18.22 -24.82 -53.99
N PRO A 73 -19.30 -24.02 -54.10
CA PRO A 73 -19.26 -22.69 -54.76
C PRO A 73 -20.07 -21.61 -53.98
N ALA A 74 -19.73 -20.31 -53.97
CA ALA A 74 -19.77 -19.26 -55.00
C ALA A 74 -21.16 -18.58 -55.18
N GLY A 75 -21.20 -17.24 -55.13
CA GLY A 75 -22.42 -16.44 -55.34
C GLY A 75 -22.27 -14.94 -55.01
N GLY A 76 -22.20 -14.11 -56.05
CA GLY A 76 -22.50 -12.67 -56.07
C GLY A 76 -23.02 -12.33 -57.47
N PRO A 77 -23.11 -11.06 -57.95
CA PRO A 77 -22.89 -9.76 -57.27
C PRO A 77 -23.95 -8.67 -57.64
N ARG A 78 -23.68 -7.38 -57.32
CA ARG A 78 -24.36 -6.13 -57.81
C ARG A 78 -25.75 -5.86 -57.19
N SER A 79 -26.24 -4.64 -56.93
CA SER A 79 -25.76 -3.22 -57.02
C SER A 79 -26.50 -2.38 -55.92
N ALA A 80 -26.48 -1.05 -55.75
CA ALA A 80 -26.00 0.12 -56.52
C ALA A 80 -25.75 1.35 -55.58
N ARG A 81 -25.57 2.55 -56.17
CA ARG A 81 -25.81 3.91 -55.61
C ARG A 81 -26.49 4.75 -56.72
N PRO A 82 -27.27 5.82 -56.42
CA PRO A 82 -26.74 7.21 -56.28
C PRO A 82 -27.49 8.03 -55.17
N GLY A 83 -27.16 9.28 -54.83
CA GLY A 83 -26.06 10.16 -55.25
C GLY A 83 -26.03 11.49 -54.46
N ASP A 84 -24.83 12.09 -54.42
CA ASP A 84 -24.44 13.51 -54.45
C ASP A 84 -25.42 14.67 -54.13
N ARG A 85 -24.88 15.63 -53.34
CA ARG A 85 -24.69 17.03 -53.79
C ARG A 85 -23.53 17.71 -53.03
N ALA A 86 -22.84 18.63 -53.72
CA ALA A 86 -21.54 19.19 -53.33
C ALA A 86 -21.58 20.72 -53.10
N ARG A 87 -20.37 21.31 -52.99
CA ARG A 87 -19.94 22.75 -53.06
C ARG A 87 -19.41 23.33 -51.75
N ASP A 88 -18.37 24.16 -51.70
CA ASP A 88 -17.28 24.49 -52.65
C ASP A 88 -16.09 25.08 -51.83
N GLY A 89 -14.88 25.13 -52.41
CA GLY A 89 -13.67 25.70 -51.76
C GLY A 89 -13.54 27.24 -51.92
N PRO A 90 -12.31 27.83 -51.97
CA PRO A 90 -10.97 27.20 -51.98
C PRO A 90 -9.90 27.86 -51.05
N ALA A 91 -8.69 27.31 -51.08
CA ALA A 91 -7.46 27.93 -50.57
C ALA A 91 -6.59 28.51 -51.72
N PRO A 92 -5.65 29.45 -51.44
CA PRO A 92 -4.66 29.90 -52.42
C PRO A 92 -3.26 29.24 -52.25
N VAL A 93 -2.41 29.42 -53.26
CA VAL A 93 -1.16 28.66 -53.50
C VAL A 93 -0.03 29.59 -53.99
N ARG A 94 1.23 29.30 -53.61
CA ARG A 94 2.54 29.81 -54.14
C ARG A 94 2.92 31.30 -53.95
N ASP A 95 4.16 31.53 -53.52
CA ASP A 95 5.25 31.92 -54.46
C ASP A 95 6.63 31.39 -53.97
N ARG A 96 7.60 31.26 -54.89
CA ARG A 96 9.02 30.97 -54.65
C ARG A 96 9.86 32.10 -55.25
N ARG A 97 10.80 32.69 -54.50
CA ARG A 97 11.88 33.54 -55.06
C ARG A 97 13.25 33.22 -54.46
N HIS A 98 14.31 33.61 -55.18
CA HIS A 98 15.67 33.07 -55.07
C HIS A 98 16.72 34.22 -55.01
N GLN A 99 17.73 34.09 -54.12
CA GLN A 99 19.11 34.69 -54.17
C GLN A 99 19.27 36.24 -54.15
N PRO A 100 20.50 36.83 -53.94
CA PRO A 100 21.84 36.31 -53.54
C PRO A 100 22.30 36.88 -52.15
N GLY A 101 23.57 36.83 -51.65
CA GLY A 101 24.74 35.98 -52.02
C GLY A 101 26.13 36.67 -52.20
N ASP A 102 26.86 37.04 -51.12
CA ASP A 102 28.30 37.47 -51.08
C ASP A 102 28.89 37.17 -49.66
N HIS A 103 30.11 36.65 -49.39
CA HIS A 103 31.52 37.04 -49.72
C HIS A 103 32.02 38.29 -48.93
N LEU A 104 33.23 38.40 -48.31
CA LEU A 104 34.44 37.56 -48.19
C LEU A 104 35.35 37.97 -46.98
N ASP A 105 36.18 37.01 -46.49
CA ASP A 105 37.59 37.08 -45.99
C ASP A 105 38.05 38.00 -44.81
N GLY A 106 39.11 37.59 -44.07
CA GLY A 106 39.62 38.34 -42.89
C GLY A 106 40.70 37.74 -41.94
N ARG A 107 41.65 36.91 -42.41
CA ARG A 107 43.07 36.72 -41.92
C ARG A 107 43.44 36.98 -40.42
N ARG A 108 43.87 35.97 -39.64
CA ARG A 108 45.26 35.41 -39.44
C ARG A 108 46.32 36.24 -38.65
N GLY A 109 46.61 35.80 -37.42
CA GLY A 109 47.97 35.70 -36.79
C GLY A 109 48.70 36.99 -36.32
N PRO A 110 49.89 36.92 -35.67
CA PRO A 110 50.73 35.73 -35.34
C PRO A 110 51.06 35.60 -33.82
N ALA A 111 52.14 34.87 -33.45
CA ALA A 111 52.43 34.41 -32.09
C ALA A 111 53.90 34.54 -31.63
N GLY A 112 54.14 34.46 -30.30
CA GLY A 112 55.45 34.21 -29.65
C GLY A 112 56.12 35.44 -29.01
N PRO A 113 57.12 35.29 -28.09
CA PRO A 113 57.87 34.08 -27.74
C PRO A 113 57.84 33.66 -26.23
N ARG A 114 58.64 32.65 -25.85
CA ARG A 114 58.74 32.04 -24.50
C ARG A 114 60.07 32.36 -23.80
N ARG A 115 60.10 32.38 -22.45
CA ARG A 115 61.00 31.61 -21.51
C ARG A 115 61.04 32.22 -20.09
N GLY A 116 61.22 31.39 -19.04
CA GLY A 116 61.81 31.86 -17.75
C GLY A 116 61.27 31.32 -16.40
N ALA A 117 61.77 30.16 -15.95
CA ALA A 117 61.98 29.74 -14.54
C ALA A 117 60.83 29.69 -13.46
N ARG A 118 61.13 29.01 -12.35
CA ARG A 118 60.28 28.53 -11.21
C ARG A 118 60.68 29.26 -9.88
N PRO A 119 60.15 28.90 -8.69
CA PRO A 119 58.75 28.72 -8.24
C PRO A 119 58.41 29.53 -6.96
N GLY A 120 57.11 29.72 -6.66
CA GLY A 120 56.62 30.28 -5.38
C GLY A 120 55.44 29.48 -4.81
N ALA A 121 55.33 29.40 -3.48
CA ALA A 121 54.39 28.52 -2.77
C ALA A 121 52.89 28.85 -3.03
N PRO A 122 51.97 27.86 -2.96
CA PRO A 122 50.56 28.07 -3.23
C PRO A 122 49.87 28.84 -2.08
N GLY A 123 49.61 30.13 -2.31
CA GLY A 123 48.73 30.94 -1.47
C GLY A 123 47.31 30.34 -1.39
N ALA A 124 46.69 30.45 -0.21
CA ALA A 124 45.41 29.82 0.09
C ALA A 124 44.31 30.31 -0.88
N ARG A 125 43.79 29.40 -1.72
CA ARG A 125 42.63 29.70 -2.57
C ARG A 125 41.39 29.82 -1.70
N HIS A 126 40.93 31.06 -1.52
CA HIS A 126 39.66 31.35 -0.86
C HIS A 126 38.51 30.75 -1.70
N ARG A 127 38.12 29.50 -1.40
CA ARG A 127 36.89 28.93 -1.98
C ARG A 127 35.71 29.74 -1.44
N PRO A 128 34.82 30.28 -2.29
CA PRO A 128 33.56 30.82 -1.81
C PRO A 128 32.79 29.68 -1.13
N ARG A 129 32.37 29.88 0.11
CA ARG A 129 31.40 28.98 0.75
C ARG A 129 30.15 28.99 -0.13
N PRO A 130 29.60 27.83 -0.55
CA PRO A 130 28.32 27.83 -1.23
C PRO A 130 27.30 28.47 -0.29
N ALA A 131 26.55 29.45 -0.81
CA ALA A 131 25.46 30.03 -0.06
C ALA A 131 24.54 28.88 0.39
N ARG A 132 24.30 28.77 1.70
CA ARG A 132 23.27 27.87 2.21
C ARG A 132 21.94 28.43 1.72
N VAL A 133 21.48 27.93 0.57
CA VAL A 133 20.08 28.04 0.18
C VAL A 133 19.29 27.56 1.40
N PRO A 134 18.43 28.39 2.01
CA PRO A 134 17.62 27.94 3.12
C PRO A 134 16.74 26.82 2.57
N VAL A 135 17.02 25.59 2.97
CA VAL A 135 16.13 24.46 2.75
C VAL A 135 14.86 24.83 3.49
N ARG A 136 13.83 25.27 2.76
CA ARG A 136 12.48 25.41 3.31
C ARG A 136 12.21 24.11 4.05
N ALA A 137 11.90 24.20 5.35
CA ALA A 137 11.61 23.05 6.17
C ALA A 137 10.61 22.16 5.40
N ARG A 138 10.98 20.90 5.16
CA ARG A 138 10.16 20.00 4.36
C ARG A 138 8.89 19.69 5.14
N ARG A 139 7.82 20.44 4.89
CA ARG A 139 6.50 20.17 5.47
C ARG A 139 6.12 18.73 5.14
N VAL A 140 5.73 17.97 6.17
CA VAL A 140 5.10 16.67 6.00
C VAL A 140 3.70 16.87 5.41
N LYS A 141 3.29 16.04 4.44
CA LYS A 141 1.92 16.10 3.91
C LYS A 141 0.93 15.63 4.97
N ILE A 142 -0.23 16.25 5.04
CA ILE A 142 -1.27 15.92 6.02
C ILE A 142 -2.41 15.18 5.34
N GLY A 143 -2.63 13.94 5.77
CA GLY A 143 -3.73 13.11 5.33
C GLY A 143 -4.72 12.75 6.45
N ILE A 144 -5.81 12.14 6.05
CA ILE A 144 -6.76 11.46 6.95
C ILE A 144 -6.65 9.96 6.71
N PHE A 145 -6.70 9.16 7.78
CA PHE A 145 -6.79 7.70 7.73
C PHE A 145 -8.09 7.25 8.38
N ASP A 146 -8.88 6.42 7.69
CA ASP A 146 -10.05 5.78 8.29
C ASP A 146 -10.38 4.41 7.67
N ARG A 147 -11.45 3.79 8.16
CA ARG A 147 -12.12 2.64 7.56
C ARG A 147 -13.37 3.09 6.82
N VAL A 148 -13.77 2.33 5.80
CA VAL A 148 -15.09 2.51 5.18
C VAL A 148 -16.16 2.13 6.21
N GLY A 149 -17.00 3.10 6.56
CA GLY A 149 -18.19 2.91 7.39
C GLY A 149 -19.43 2.78 6.51
N ASP A 150 -20.48 3.54 6.84
CA ASP A 150 -21.55 3.83 5.88
C ASP A 150 -20.97 4.56 4.66
N ILE A 151 -21.44 4.21 3.46
CA ILE A 151 -20.88 4.75 2.20
C ILE A 151 -21.21 6.23 2.04
N ALA A 152 -22.39 6.68 2.46
CA ALA A 152 -22.78 8.09 2.36
C ALA A 152 -22.02 8.94 3.40
N GLU A 153 -21.85 8.46 4.64
CA GLU A 153 -21.01 9.11 5.65
C GLU A 153 -19.54 9.18 5.18
N THR A 154 -18.97 8.09 4.64
CA THR A 154 -17.60 8.06 4.08
C THR A 154 -17.46 9.03 2.91
N ALA A 155 -18.44 9.08 2.01
CA ALA A 155 -18.42 9.98 0.85
C ALA A 155 -18.66 11.46 1.20
N ALA A 156 -19.34 11.73 2.33
CA ALA A 156 -19.44 13.07 2.88
C ALA A 156 -18.11 13.54 3.48
N ASP A 157 -17.39 12.66 4.18
CA ASP A 157 -16.11 13.03 4.79
C ASP A 157 -14.99 13.21 3.75
N LEU A 158 -14.92 12.36 2.72
CA LEU A 158 -14.04 12.56 1.56
C LEU A 158 -14.26 13.93 0.89
N ARG A 159 -15.52 14.35 0.71
CA ARG A 159 -15.88 15.69 0.20
C ARG A 159 -15.50 16.81 1.15
N ALA A 160 -15.62 16.59 2.46
CA ALA A 160 -15.15 17.55 3.45
C ALA A 160 -13.62 17.68 3.40
N ALA A 161 -12.87 16.57 3.35
CA ALA A 161 -11.42 16.56 3.32
C ALA A 161 -10.85 17.29 2.09
N ALA A 162 -11.48 17.11 0.92
CA ALA A 162 -11.13 17.87 -0.29
C ALA A 162 -11.35 19.38 -0.12
N ARG A 163 -12.45 19.80 0.51
CA ARG A 163 -12.75 21.24 0.78
C ARG A 163 -11.84 21.83 1.85
N ASP A 164 -11.42 21.02 2.82
CA ASP A 164 -10.54 21.43 3.92
C ASP A 164 -9.07 21.59 3.48
N GLY A 165 -8.72 21.14 2.26
CA GLY A 165 -7.37 21.21 1.72
C GLY A 165 -6.43 20.07 2.15
N ILE A 166 -6.98 18.94 2.61
CA ILE A 166 -6.20 17.77 3.03
C ILE A 166 -5.43 17.17 1.84
N ASP A 167 -4.12 16.91 1.99
CA ASP A 167 -3.27 16.39 0.91
C ASP A 167 -3.71 14.99 0.42
N SER A 168 -4.20 14.15 1.34
CA SER A 168 -4.52 12.75 1.04
C SER A 168 -5.56 12.10 1.94
N TYR A 169 -6.35 11.16 1.40
CA TYR A 169 -7.30 10.36 2.18
C TYR A 169 -7.01 8.86 2.02
N TRP A 170 -6.83 8.17 3.13
CA TRP A 170 -6.41 6.77 3.20
C TRP A 170 -7.51 5.91 3.82
N LEU A 171 -7.96 4.88 3.09
CA LEU A 171 -9.01 3.97 3.56
C LEU A 171 -8.46 2.55 3.80
N THR A 172 -8.80 1.94 4.93
CA THR A 172 -8.38 0.57 5.28
C THR A 172 -9.45 -0.47 4.97
N GLN A 173 -9.04 -1.62 4.42
CA GLN A 173 -9.94 -2.72 4.09
C GLN A 173 -10.11 -3.67 5.28
N ALA A 174 -11.32 -3.71 5.84
CA ALA A 174 -11.75 -4.75 6.77
C ALA A 174 -12.58 -5.83 6.04
N PHE A 175 -13.46 -6.53 6.76
CA PHE A 175 -14.42 -7.49 6.19
C PHE A 175 -15.69 -6.84 5.60
N GLY A 176 -15.83 -5.52 5.70
CA GLY A 176 -16.94 -4.75 5.14
C GLY A 176 -16.72 -4.34 3.68
N THR A 177 -17.35 -3.22 3.30
CA THR A 177 -17.32 -2.59 1.98
C THR A 177 -15.93 -2.59 1.33
N ASP A 178 -15.86 -2.88 0.03
CA ASP A 178 -14.59 -2.85 -0.72
C ASP A 178 -14.09 -1.42 -0.93
N THR A 179 -12.84 -1.21 -0.54
CA THR A 179 -12.21 0.11 -0.45
C THR A 179 -11.89 0.70 -1.82
N LEU A 180 -11.36 -0.11 -2.75
CA LEU A 180 -11.01 0.36 -4.10
C LEU A 180 -12.26 0.77 -4.87
N THR A 181 -13.35 0.01 -4.69
CA THR A 181 -14.68 0.33 -5.23
C THR A 181 -15.19 1.68 -4.73
N VAL A 182 -15.13 1.94 -3.42
CA VAL A 182 -15.54 3.24 -2.84
C VAL A 182 -14.65 4.39 -3.31
N LEU A 183 -13.33 4.19 -3.36
CA LEU A 183 -12.41 5.21 -3.86
C LEU A 183 -12.68 5.56 -5.32
N GLY A 184 -12.85 4.57 -6.20
CA GLY A 184 -13.17 4.80 -7.62
C GLY A 184 -14.55 5.45 -7.83
N ALA A 185 -15.54 5.12 -7.00
CA ALA A 185 -16.88 5.68 -7.07
C ALA A 185 -16.97 7.12 -6.56
N VAL A 186 -16.20 7.49 -5.52
CA VAL A 186 -16.33 8.79 -4.84
C VAL A 186 -15.23 9.78 -5.24
N ALA A 187 -13.97 9.36 -5.27
CA ALA A 187 -12.83 10.28 -5.42
C ALA A 187 -12.60 10.76 -6.87
N ARG A 188 -13.30 10.15 -7.85
CA ARG A 188 -13.39 10.63 -9.23
C ARG A 188 -13.89 12.08 -9.32
N ASP A 189 -14.84 12.46 -8.45
CA ASP A 189 -15.45 13.78 -8.44
C ASP A 189 -14.72 14.77 -7.50
N LEU A 190 -13.55 14.40 -6.97
CA LEU A 190 -12.77 15.14 -5.98
C LEU A 190 -11.37 15.47 -6.51
N PRO A 191 -11.22 16.31 -7.56
CA PRO A 191 -9.93 16.64 -8.13
C PRO A 191 -8.98 17.25 -7.09
N GLY A 192 -7.68 17.00 -7.23
CA GLY A 192 -6.64 17.46 -6.31
C GLY A 192 -6.42 16.59 -5.07
N LEU A 193 -7.47 15.99 -4.50
CA LEU A 193 -7.31 15.07 -3.35
C LEU A 193 -6.63 13.77 -3.80
N ARG A 194 -5.46 13.46 -3.23
CA ARG A 194 -4.83 12.14 -3.38
C ARG A 194 -5.62 11.11 -2.56
N VAL A 195 -5.78 9.89 -3.07
CA VAL A 195 -6.42 8.82 -2.32
C VAL A 195 -5.57 7.57 -2.25
N GLY A 196 -5.72 6.76 -1.21
CA GLY A 196 -4.97 5.52 -1.09
C GLY A 196 -5.64 4.47 -0.23
N THR A 197 -5.18 3.23 -0.39
CA THR A 197 -5.54 2.13 0.51
C THR A 197 -4.51 2.04 1.64
N ALA A 198 -4.95 1.79 2.87
CA ALA A 198 -4.08 1.67 4.05
C ALA A 198 -4.54 0.55 5.01
N VAL A 199 -4.64 -0.70 4.59
CA VAL A 199 -4.20 -1.31 3.32
C VAL A 199 -5.25 -2.31 2.85
N VAL A 200 -5.19 -2.72 1.58
CA VAL A 200 -5.91 -3.93 1.13
C VAL A 200 -5.08 -5.18 1.49
N PRO A 201 -5.70 -6.24 2.06
CA PRO A 201 -4.99 -7.49 2.30
C PRO A 201 -4.66 -8.18 0.96
N ALA A 202 -3.40 -8.57 0.81
CA ALA A 202 -2.86 -9.23 -0.37
C ALA A 202 -3.36 -10.68 -0.49
N TYR A 203 -3.39 -11.42 0.62
CA TYR A 203 -3.76 -12.84 0.66
C TYR A 203 -5.06 -13.21 -0.11
N PRO A 204 -6.22 -12.59 0.15
CA PRO A 204 -7.47 -12.96 -0.51
C PRO A 204 -7.59 -12.46 -1.97
N ARG A 205 -6.55 -11.84 -2.54
CA ARG A 205 -6.56 -11.27 -3.90
C ARG A 205 -5.38 -11.77 -4.71
N HIS A 206 -5.61 -12.46 -5.83
CA HIS A 206 -4.53 -12.77 -6.77
C HIS A 206 -3.90 -11.46 -7.31
N PRO A 207 -2.56 -11.33 -7.47
CA PRO A 207 -1.93 -10.09 -7.89
C PRO A 207 -2.44 -9.55 -9.24
N MET A 208 -2.87 -10.40 -10.17
CA MET A 208 -3.47 -9.95 -11.44
C MET A 208 -4.84 -9.31 -11.20
N ALA A 209 -5.68 -9.90 -10.33
CA ALA A 209 -6.98 -9.33 -9.97
C ALA A 209 -6.82 -7.99 -9.24
N LEU A 210 -5.86 -7.89 -8.30
CA LEU A 210 -5.56 -6.63 -7.63
C LEU A 210 -5.01 -5.57 -8.61
N ALA A 211 -4.17 -5.96 -9.58
CA ALA A 211 -3.70 -5.05 -10.62
C ALA A 211 -4.85 -4.52 -11.50
N GLN A 212 -5.79 -5.37 -11.91
CA GLN A 212 -6.99 -4.92 -12.65
C GLN A 212 -7.81 -3.91 -11.83
N GLN A 213 -8.07 -4.21 -10.55
CA GLN A 213 -8.79 -3.30 -9.64
C GLN A 213 -8.05 -1.97 -9.47
N ALA A 214 -6.73 -2.01 -9.23
CA ALA A 214 -5.90 -0.84 -8.98
C ALA A 214 -5.75 0.05 -10.23
N LEU A 215 -5.50 -0.53 -11.41
CA LEU A 215 -5.41 0.21 -12.68
C LEU A 215 -6.76 0.87 -13.03
N THR A 216 -7.87 0.16 -12.87
CA THR A 216 -9.22 0.70 -13.10
C THR A 216 -9.55 1.83 -12.12
N THR A 217 -9.25 1.65 -10.83
CA THR A 217 -9.46 2.69 -9.82
C THR A 217 -8.57 3.89 -10.10
N ASN A 218 -7.30 3.70 -10.48
CA ASN A 218 -6.37 4.78 -10.76
C ASN A 218 -6.75 5.58 -12.01
N LEU A 219 -7.35 4.94 -13.03
CA LEU A 219 -7.99 5.66 -14.14
C LEU A 219 -9.15 6.54 -13.67
N LEU A 220 -10.05 5.99 -12.86
CA LEU A 220 -11.22 6.73 -12.35
C LEU A 220 -10.84 7.94 -11.49
N VAL A 221 -9.66 7.92 -10.85
CA VAL A 221 -9.16 9.04 -10.03
C VAL A 221 -7.99 9.79 -10.68
N ASP A 222 -7.84 9.77 -12.00
CA ASP A 222 -6.85 10.55 -12.75
C ASP A 222 -5.39 10.39 -12.26
N GLY A 223 -4.98 9.16 -11.97
CA GLY A 223 -3.62 8.86 -11.50
C GLY A 223 -3.36 9.14 -10.00
N ARG A 224 -4.39 9.54 -9.24
CA ARG A 224 -4.26 9.96 -7.82
C ARG A 224 -4.28 8.82 -6.79
N LEU A 225 -4.34 7.56 -7.21
CA LEU A 225 -4.35 6.40 -6.28
C LEU A 225 -2.95 6.06 -5.78
N ALA A 226 -2.83 5.82 -4.47
CA ALA A 226 -1.70 5.15 -3.84
C ALA A 226 -2.12 3.76 -3.34
N LEU A 227 -1.59 2.70 -3.94
CA LEU A 227 -2.01 1.33 -3.65
C LEU A 227 -1.23 0.77 -2.44
N GLY A 228 -1.72 1.03 -1.23
CA GLY A 228 -1.22 0.37 -0.04
C GLY A 228 -1.76 -1.06 0.13
N ILE A 229 -0.85 -2.04 0.18
CA ILE A 229 -1.14 -3.47 0.36
C ILE A 229 -0.52 -3.98 1.67
N GLY A 230 -0.99 -5.11 2.18
CA GLY A 230 -0.33 -5.76 3.32
C GLY A 230 -0.65 -7.24 3.48
N PRO A 231 0.14 -7.97 4.29
CA PRO A 231 -0.07 -9.40 4.50
C PRO A 231 -1.26 -9.72 5.39
N SER A 232 -1.90 -8.74 6.06
CA SER A 232 -2.83 -8.98 7.17
C SER A 232 -2.12 -9.67 8.35
N HIS A 233 -2.82 -10.52 9.11
CA HIS A 233 -2.32 -11.18 10.32
C HIS A 233 -2.68 -12.67 10.32
N ARG A 234 -1.85 -13.51 10.95
CA ARG A 234 -2.09 -14.96 11.07
C ARG A 234 -3.49 -15.29 11.60
N SER A 235 -3.90 -14.57 12.66
CA SER A 235 -5.21 -14.65 13.31
C SER A 235 -6.42 -14.27 12.44
N VAL A 236 -6.18 -13.74 11.23
CA VAL A 236 -7.19 -13.50 10.20
C VAL A 236 -7.01 -14.47 9.04
N VAL A 237 -5.80 -14.58 8.50
CA VAL A 237 -5.53 -15.30 7.24
C VAL A 237 -5.82 -16.80 7.35
N GLU A 238 -5.40 -17.43 8.44
CA GLU A 238 -5.62 -18.87 8.65
C GLU A 238 -7.09 -19.19 8.96
N PRO A 239 -7.74 -18.62 9.99
CA PRO A 239 -9.11 -19.00 10.35
C PRO A 239 -10.20 -18.40 9.44
N CYS A 240 -10.00 -17.21 8.85
CA CYS A 240 -11.04 -16.56 8.03
C CYS A 240 -10.95 -16.87 6.54
N TRP A 241 -9.74 -17.15 6.01
CA TRP A 241 -9.53 -17.40 4.58
C TRP A 241 -8.96 -18.79 4.26
N GLY A 242 -8.57 -19.59 5.27
CA GLY A 242 -8.05 -20.94 5.08
C GLY A 242 -6.68 -20.99 4.38
N MET A 243 -5.91 -19.89 4.40
CA MET A 243 -4.64 -19.77 3.71
C MET A 243 -3.46 -19.91 4.69
N SER A 244 -2.36 -20.56 4.27
CA SER A 244 -1.15 -20.67 5.11
C SER A 244 -0.48 -19.31 5.34
N TYR A 245 -0.19 -18.99 6.60
CA TYR A 245 0.58 -17.80 7.00
C TYR A 245 1.99 -18.15 7.50
N ASP A 246 2.59 -19.24 6.98
CA ASP A 246 3.86 -19.75 7.49
C ASP A 246 5.08 -18.95 7.03
N ARG A 247 5.01 -18.38 5.83
CA ARG A 247 6.13 -17.64 5.22
C ARG A 247 5.69 -16.29 4.63
N PRO A 248 5.09 -15.38 5.44
CA PRO A 248 4.48 -14.15 4.94
C PRO A 248 5.48 -13.22 4.24
N ALA A 249 6.75 -13.21 4.68
CA ALA A 249 7.80 -12.45 4.00
C ALA A 249 8.13 -13.02 2.60
N ARG A 250 8.17 -14.35 2.43
CA ARG A 250 8.31 -14.96 1.10
C ARG A 250 7.09 -14.67 0.23
N TYR A 251 5.89 -14.88 0.78
CA TYR A 251 4.65 -14.61 0.08
C TYR A 251 4.60 -13.17 -0.42
N MET A 252 4.85 -12.17 0.44
CA MET A 252 4.85 -10.76 0.05
C MET A 252 5.93 -10.39 -0.96
N ARG A 253 7.12 -11.02 -0.92
CA ARG A 253 8.16 -10.85 -1.96
C ARG A 253 7.64 -11.31 -3.33
N GLU A 254 7.19 -12.56 -3.41
CA GLU A 254 6.68 -13.14 -4.65
C GLU A 254 5.41 -12.40 -5.15
N TYR A 255 4.58 -11.92 -4.22
CA TYR A 255 3.41 -11.10 -4.51
C TYR A 255 3.77 -9.74 -5.09
N LEU A 256 4.79 -9.05 -4.57
CA LEU A 256 5.24 -7.76 -5.09
C LEU A 256 5.89 -7.92 -6.48
N GLU A 257 6.73 -8.94 -6.67
CA GLU A 257 7.34 -9.27 -7.97
C GLU A 257 6.26 -9.60 -9.03
N ALA A 258 5.19 -10.31 -8.65
CA ALA A 258 4.04 -10.55 -9.51
C ALA A 258 3.16 -9.31 -9.75
N LEU A 259 2.84 -8.54 -8.70
CA LEU A 259 1.96 -7.38 -8.76
C LEU A 259 2.57 -6.24 -9.58
N THR A 260 3.84 -5.92 -9.35
CA THR A 260 4.54 -4.85 -10.10
C THR A 260 4.60 -5.15 -11.60
N GLY A 261 4.83 -6.41 -11.99
CA GLY A 261 4.70 -6.84 -13.39
C GLY A 261 3.26 -6.83 -13.90
N ALA A 262 2.26 -7.16 -13.06
CA ALA A 262 0.86 -7.09 -13.47
C ALA A 262 0.39 -5.64 -13.67
N LEU A 263 0.92 -4.67 -12.91
CA LEU A 263 0.64 -3.25 -13.07
C LEU A 263 1.22 -2.64 -14.35
N THR A 264 2.22 -3.27 -14.99
CA THR A 264 2.65 -2.92 -16.37
C THR A 264 1.83 -3.64 -17.45
N GLN A 265 0.71 -4.25 -17.05
CA GLN A 265 -0.24 -4.99 -17.90
C GLN A 265 0.33 -6.29 -18.51
N ARG A 266 1.54 -6.72 -18.11
CA ARG A 266 2.15 -7.99 -18.57
C ARG A 266 2.96 -8.65 -17.46
N VAL A 267 2.42 -9.74 -16.92
CA VAL A 267 3.12 -10.54 -15.89
C VAL A 267 3.47 -11.94 -16.42
N ARG A 268 4.68 -12.41 -16.09
CA ARG A 268 5.19 -13.76 -16.40
C ARG A 268 5.94 -14.37 -15.21
N PHE A 269 5.38 -14.21 -14.01
CA PHE A 269 5.97 -14.64 -12.74
C PHE A 269 5.65 -16.12 -12.41
N ARG A 270 6.63 -16.84 -11.83
CA ARG A 270 6.48 -18.17 -11.22
C ARG A 270 7.47 -18.30 -10.07
N GLY A 271 6.99 -18.16 -8.85
CA GLY A 271 7.74 -18.38 -7.61
C GLY A 271 7.46 -19.75 -7.00
N GLU A 272 7.72 -19.87 -5.70
CA GLU A 272 7.54 -21.09 -4.91
C GLU A 272 6.10 -21.21 -4.37
N VAL A 273 5.49 -20.09 -3.97
CA VAL A 273 4.13 -20.03 -3.39
C VAL A 273 3.13 -19.29 -4.26
N LEU A 274 3.58 -18.63 -5.33
CA LEU A 274 2.72 -17.84 -6.22
C LEU A 274 3.10 -18.00 -7.70
N THR A 275 2.11 -18.03 -8.58
CA THR A 275 2.29 -17.94 -10.03
C THR A 275 1.30 -16.94 -10.60
N ALA A 276 1.78 -16.04 -11.46
CA ALA A 276 0.97 -15.03 -12.13
C ALA A 276 1.47 -14.90 -13.58
N ARG A 277 0.65 -15.33 -14.54
CA ARG A 277 1.02 -15.36 -15.95
C ARG A 277 -0.18 -14.94 -16.79
N GLY A 278 -0.04 -13.83 -17.47
CA GLY A 278 -1.05 -13.30 -18.37
C GLY A 278 -0.78 -11.85 -18.72
N ASP A 279 -1.55 -11.36 -19.68
CA ASP A 279 -1.60 -9.96 -20.06
C ASP A 279 -2.94 -9.40 -19.55
N LEU A 280 -2.93 -8.15 -19.12
CA LEU A 280 -4.13 -7.39 -18.75
C LEU A 280 -4.41 -6.38 -19.87
N ASP A 281 -5.67 -5.98 -20.00
CA ASP A 281 -6.08 -4.96 -20.95
C ASP A 281 -6.85 -3.88 -20.19
N VAL A 282 -6.12 -2.82 -19.79
CA VAL A 282 -6.70 -1.63 -19.14
C VAL A 282 -6.10 -0.38 -19.80
N PRO A 283 -6.51 -0.05 -21.05
CA PRO A 283 -5.83 0.94 -21.86
C PRO A 283 -5.68 2.31 -21.19
N GLY A 284 -4.49 2.90 -21.31
CA GLY A 284 -4.19 4.23 -20.76
C GLY A 284 -4.03 4.30 -19.23
N ALA A 285 -4.22 3.21 -18.49
CA ALA A 285 -4.10 3.22 -17.03
C ALA A 285 -2.65 3.44 -16.55
N PRO A 286 -2.33 4.54 -15.85
CA PRO A 286 -1.05 4.66 -15.17
C PRO A 286 -1.00 3.69 -13.99
N ALA A 287 0.14 3.04 -13.77
CA ALA A 287 0.36 2.24 -12.57
C ALA A 287 0.39 3.14 -11.32
N PRO A 288 -0.45 2.89 -10.29
CA PRO A 288 -0.34 3.60 -9.02
C PRO A 288 0.94 3.16 -8.28
N PRO A 289 1.60 4.05 -7.50
CA PRO A 289 2.67 3.65 -6.61
C PRO A 289 2.17 2.62 -5.60
N VAL A 290 2.99 1.59 -5.33
CA VAL A 290 2.67 0.51 -4.40
C VAL A 290 3.33 0.78 -3.06
N LEU A 291 2.54 0.84 -2.00
CA LEU A 291 3.03 0.97 -0.63
C LEU A 291 2.74 -0.32 0.15
N VAL A 292 3.57 -0.67 1.13
CA VAL A 292 3.41 -1.92 1.89
C VAL A 292 3.24 -1.64 3.38
N ALA A 293 2.32 -2.34 4.05
CA ALA A 293 2.28 -2.39 5.51
C ALA A 293 3.47 -3.19 6.06
N ALA A 294 4.63 -2.53 6.22
CA ALA A 294 5.89 -3.13 6.63
C ALA A 294 6.38 -2.56 7.97
N LEU A 295 6.34 -3.40 9.01
CA LEU A 295 6.76 -3.05 10.37
C LEU A 295 8.12 -3.67 10.74
N GLY A 296 8.30 -4.97 10.49
CA GLY A 296 9.52 -5.70 10.84
C GLY A 296 10.66 -5.53 9.82
N PRO A 297 11.94 -5.67 10.24
CA PRO A 297 13.11 -5.44 9.37
C PRO A 297 13.03 -6.18 8.03
N LYS A 298 12.65 -7.47 8.05
CA LYS A 298 12.61 -8.28 6.83
C LYS A 298 11.57 -7.80 5.82
N MET A 299 10.44 -7.26 6.29
CA MET A 299 9.44 -6.67 5.39
C MET A 299 9.88 -5.31 4.89
N LEU A 300 10.59 -4.51 5.70
CA LEU A 300 11.17 -3.24 5.28
C LEU A 300 12.23 -3.42 4.18
N GLU A 301 13.10 -4.44 4.30
CA GLU A 301 14.04 -4.84 3.25
C GLU A 301 13.35 -5.19 1.93
N ILE A 302 12.30 -6.03 2.00
CA ILE A 302 11.52 -6.45 0.83
C ILE A 302 10.82 -5.24 0.20
N THR A 303 10.25 -4.37 1.02
CA THR A 303 9.50 -3.18 0.59
C THR A 303 10.43 -2.19 -0.10
N GLY A 304 11.57 -1.84 0.50
CA GLY A 304 12.52 -0.90 -0.12
C GLY A 304 13.08 -1.42 -1.45
N ALA A 305 13.25 -2.73 -1.61
CA ALA A 305 13.74 -3.32 -2.86
C ALA A 305 12.67 -3.42 -3.98
N LEU A 306 11.39 -3.57 -3.64
CA LEU A 306 10.33 -3.96 -4.60
C LEU A 306 9.16 -2.99 -4.73
N ALA A 307 8.94 -2.11 -3.76
CA ALA A 307 7.81 -1.19 -3.69
C ALA A 307 8.26 0.28 -3.61
N ASP A 308 7.29 1.20 -3.63
CA ASP A 308 7.53 2.64 -3.70
C ASP A 308 7.43 3.32 -2.32
N GLY A 309 6.92 2.62 -1.30
CA GLY A 309 6.81 3.14 0.05
C GLY A 309 6.31 2.15 1.11
N THR A 310 6.21 2.61 2.35
CA THR A 310 5.62 1.89 3.48
C THR A 310 4.50 2.68 4.14
N ILE A 311 3.53 1.97 4.72
CA ILE A 311 2.45 2.51 5.56
C ILE A 311 2.58 1.88 6.95
N THR A 312 2.83 2.69 7.98
CA THR A 312 3.17 2.20 9.33
C THR A 312 2.13 2.61 10.37
N TRP A 313 0.97 1.93 10.38
CA TRP A 313 -0.07 2.13 11.40
C TRP A 313 0.52 1.93 12.80
N MET A 314 0.32 2.89 13.69
CA MET A 314 0.77 2.85 15.09
C MET A 314 2.28 2.55 15.26
N VAL A 315 3.12 3.26 14.52
CA VAL A 315 4.58 3.29 14.72
C VAL A 315 5.02 4.68 15.11
N GLY A 316 5.77 4.77 16.22
CA GLY A 316 6.19 6.02 16.82
C GLY A 316 7.51 6.56 16.28
N PRO A 317 7.91 7.76 16.72
CA PRO A 317 9.08 8.46 16.20
C PRO A 317 10.39 7.70 16.44
N ARG A 318 10.48 6.89 17.52
CA ARG A 318 11.70 6.15 17.84
C ARG A 318 11.94 5.01 16.86
N THR A 319 10.95 4.17 16.63
CA THR A 319 11.02 3.06 15.67
C THR A 319 11.16 3.57 14.24
N LEU A 320 10.52 4.68 13.88
CA LEU A 320 10.73 5.31 12.58
C LEU A 320 12.20 5.70 12.38
N ARG A 321 12.81 6.34 13.38
CA ARG A 321 14.21 6.80 13.34
C ARG A 321 15.22 5.66 13.40
N GLU A 322 15.02 4.69 14.28
CA GLU A 322 15.99 3.62 14.59
C GLU A 322 15.85 2.39 13.68
N LEU A 323 14.68 2.15 13.07
CA LEU A 323 14.39 0.96 12.26
C LEU A 323 13.79 1.30 10.89
N THR A 324 12.57 1.87 10.85
CA THR A 324 11.77 1.92 9.62
C THR A 324 12.49 2.66 8.50
N ILE A 325 12.90 3.89 8.76
CA ILE A 325 13.42 4.81 7.76
C ILE A 325 14.84 4.44 7.31
N PRO A 326 15.78 4.06 8.19
CA PRO A 326 17.08 3.53 7.78
C PRO A 326 16.97 2.26 6.93
N THR A 327 16.26 1.23 7.40
CA THR A 327 16.22 -0.08 6.74
C THR A 327 15.57 -0.01 5.35
N ILE A 328 14.46 0.73 5.20
CA ILE A 328 13.77 0.83 3.90
C ILE A 328 14.58 1.66 2.89
N ARG A 329 15.25 2.74 3.33
CA ARG A 329 16.08 3.59 2.46
C ARG A 329 17.34 2.88 2.02
N GLU A 330 18.00 2.14 2.92
CA GLU A 330 19.17 1.33 2.55
C GLU A 330 18.79 0.23 1.54
N ALA A 331 17.68 -0.46 1.76
CA ALA A 331 17.20 -1.48 0.83
C ALA A 331 16.86 -0.90 -0.56
N ALA A 332 16.23 0.28 -0.62
CA ALA A 332 15.97 0.98 -1.87
C ALA A 332 17.26 1.44 -2.58
N ALA A 333 18.22 2.01 -1.84
CA ALA A 333 19.51 2.42 -2.38
C ALA A 333 20.30 1.23 -2.96
N ARG A 334 20.35 0.09 -2.26
CA ARG A 334 20.98 -1.15 -2.76
C ARG A 334 20.26 -1.71 -4.00
N ALA A 335 18.97 -1.44 -4.17
CA ALA A 335 18.19 -1.82 -5.35
C ALA A 335 18.22 -0.77 -6.48
N GLY A 336 18.96 0.35 -6.32
CA GLY A 336 18.99 1.44 -7.29
C GLY A 336 17.68 2.23 -7.43
N ARG A 337 16.78 2.15 -6.43
CA ARG A 337 15.46 2.79 -6.45
C ARG A 337 15.48 4.20 -5.84
N PRO A 338 14.50 5.06 -6.20
CA PRO A 338 14.26 6.32 -5.50
C PRO A 338 14.02 6.14 -3.99
N ALA A 339 14.15 7.24 -3.24
CA ALA A 339 13.85 7.25 -1.80
C ALA A 339 12.37 6.88 -1.57
N PRO A 340 12.05 5.85 -0.76
CA PRO A 340 10.68 5.39 -0.54
C PRO A 340 9.77 6.43 0.14
N GLU A 341 8.48 6.40 -0.22
CA GLU A 341 7.43 7.12 0.51
C GLU A 341 7.22 6.50 1.91
N ILE A 342 7.09 7.34 2.93
CA ILE A 342 6.88 6.93 4.32
C ILE A 342 5.57 7.55 4.81
N VAL A 343 4.51 6.74 4.88
CA VAL A 343 3.18 7.16 5.34
C VAL A 343 2.96 6.67 6.76
N VAL A 344 2.73 7.59 7.70
CA VAL A 344 2.58 7.29 9.13
C VAL A 344 1.17 7.64 9.58
N PRO A 345 0.24 6.67 9.61
CA PRO A 345 -1.05 6.88 10.23
C PRO A 345 -1.02 6.59 11.74
N LEU A 346 -1.52 7.54 12.55
CA LEU A 346 -1.66 7.42 14.00
C LEU A 346 -3.07 7.85 14.46
N PRO A 347 -3.58 7.34 15.60
CA PRO A 347 -4.76 7.90 16.26
C PRO A 347 -4.46 9.31 16.78
N VAL A 348 -5.40 10.24 16.62
CA VAL A 348 -5.27 11.65 17.05
C VAL A 348 -6.54 12.11 17.76
N CYS A 349 -6.37 12.79 18.90
CA CYS A 349 -7.46 13.38 19.68
C CYS A 349 -7.01 14.73 20.28
N VAL A 350 -7.65 15.82 19.88
CA VAL A 350 -7.53 17.14 20.54
C VAL A 350 -8.56 17.21 21.67
N THR A 351 -8.08 17.31 22.91
CA THR A 351 -8.91 17.31 24.12
C THR A 351 -8.13 17.78 25.34
N ASP A 352 -8.83 18.36 26.31
CA ASP A 352 -8.30 18.66 27.64
C ASP A 352 -8.42 17.43 28.59
N ASP A 353 -9.36 16.52 28.33
CA ASP A 353 -9.54 15.26 29.09
C ASP A 353 -8.69 14.13 28.51
N VAL A 354 -7.37 14.30 28.63
CA VAL A 354 -6.38 13.31 28.21
C VAL A 354 -6.61 11.93 28.87
N PRO A 355 -6.93 11.80 30.18
CA PRO A 355 -7.18 10.50 30.80
C PRO A 355 -8.36 9.74 30.17
N ALA A 356 -9.50 10.39 29.93
CA ALA A 356 -10.66 9.70 29.36
C ALA A 356 -10.46 9.39 27.87
N ALA A 357 -9.78 10.26 27.11
CA ALA A 357 -9.44 9.98 25.72
C ALA A 357 -8.44 8.83 25.59
N LEU A 358 -7.44 8.73 26.48
CA LEU A 358 -6.53 7.60 26.54
C LEU A 358 -7.30 6.31 26.87
N ALA A 359 -8.18 6.31 27.87
CA ALA A 359 -8.99 5.15 28.22
C ALA A 359 -9.87 4.65 27.05
N ARG A 360 -10.42 5.57 26.24
CA ARG A 360 -11.11 5.24 24.98
C ARG A 360 -10.16 4.63 23.95
N ALA A 361 -9.00 5.24 23.72
CA ALA A 361 -8.01 4.75 22.77
C ALA A 361 -7.49 3.35 23.14
N GLU A 362 -7.28 3.06 24.43
CA GLU A 362 -6.88 1.72 24.87
C GLU A 362 -7.96 0.66 24.56
N ALA A 363 -9.23 0.96 24.86
CA ALA A 363 -10.34 0.04 24.59
C ALA A 363 -10.55 -0.19 23.08
N ASP A 364 -10.40 0.85 22.25
CA ASP A 364 -10.56 0.76 20.79
C ASP A 364 -9.40 0.04 20.09
N LEU A 365 -8.20 0.04 20.69
CA LEU A 365 -6.96 -0.45 20.07
C LEU A 365 -6.40 -1.73 20.72
N GLU A 366 -7.00 -2.23 21.81
CA GLU A 366 -6.60 -3.40 22.60
C GLU A 366 -6.12 -4.58 21.74
N TRP A 367 -6.90 -4.94 20.71
CA TRP A 367 -6.60 -6.08 19.82
C TRP A 367 -5.21 -6.00 19.17
N TYR A 368 -4.74 -4.81 18.80
CA TYR A 368 -3.41 -4.64 18.22
C TYR A 368 -2.29 -5.00 19.20
N GLY A 369 -2.49 -4.83 20.51
CA GLY A 369 -1.54 -5.25 21.54
C GLY A 369 -1.29 -6.77 21.56
N THR A 370 -2.26 -7.56 21.06
CA THR A 370 -2.16 -9.03 20.95
C THR A 370 -1.42 -9.50 19.70
N LEU A 371 -1.20 -8.63 18.71
CA LEU A 371 -0.59 -8.98 17.44
C LEU A 371 0.94 -8.88 17.53
N PRO A 372 1.71 -9.96 17.28
CA PRO A 372 3.17 -9.95 17.47
C PRO A 372 3.91 -8.84 16.72
N SER A 373 3.44 -8.45 15.53
CA SER A 373 4.05 -7.38 14.74
C SER A 373 3.85 -5.99 15.34
N TYR A 374 2.76 -5.76 16.07
CA TYR A 374 2.48 -4.47 16.73
C TYR A 374 3.08 -4.44 18.14
N ARG A 375 3.00 -5.54 18.91
CA ARG A 375 3.69 -5.70 20.20
C ARG A 375 5.17 -5.35 20.07
N ALA A 376 5.85 -5.86 19.03
CA ALA A 376 7.24 -5.55 18.76
C ALA A 376 7.53 -4.07 18.40
N MET A 377 6.54 -3.27 17.97
CA MET A 377 6.69 -1.82 17.79
C MET A 377 6.45 -1.09 19.12
N LEU A 378 5.41 -1.50 19.87
CA LEU A 378 5.11 -0.99 21.20
C LEU A 378 6.30 -1.16 22.16
N ASP A 379 6.97 -2.32 22.14
CA ASP A 379 8.18 -2.59 22.91
C ASP A 379 9.33 -1.63 22.57
N ARG A 380 9.46 -1.23 21.30
CA ARG A 380 10.50 -0.28 20.85
C ARG A 380 10.20 1.15 21.28
N GLU A 381 8.94 1.57 21.21
CA GLU A 381 8.49 2.87 21.72
C GLU A 381 8.45 2.93 23.26
N GLY A 382 8.61 1.81 23.97
CA GLY A 382 8.45 1.76 25.43
C GLY A 382 6.99 1.96 25.87
N CYS A 383 6.04 1.55 25.02
CA CYS A 383 4.60 1.63 25.29
C CYS A 383 4.08 0.27 25.75
N ASP A 384 3.55 0.19 26.97
CA ASP A 384 2.95 -1.04 27.49
C ASP A 384 1.67 -1.42 26.74
N THR A 385 0.93 -0.42 26.27
CA THR A 385 -0.44 -0.56 25.76
C THR A 385 -0.65 0.25 24.45
N PRO A 386 -1.55 -0.18 23.53
CA PRO A 386 -1.67 0.42 22.20
C PRO A 386 -2.16 1.88 22.18
N GLY A 387 -3.03 2.27 23.11
CA GLY A 387 -3.58 3.63 23.20
C GLY A 387 -2.51 4.69 23.49
N ARG A 388 -1.39 4.33 24.14
CA ARG A 388 -0.23 5.22 24.35
C ARG A 388 0.46 5.65 23.04
N MET A 389 0.16 5.00 21.91
CA MET A 389 0.61 5.43 20.57
C MET A 389 -0.22 6.61 20.00
N ALA A 390 -1.36 6.95 20.62
CA ALA A 390 -2.22 8.02 20.15
C ALA A 390 -1.63 9.40 20.49
N LEU A 391 -1.79 10.34 19.56
CA LEU A 391 -1.48 11.76 19.78
C LEU A 391 -2.68 12.41 20.48
N ILE A 392 -2.66 12.41 21.80
CA ILE A 392 -3.70 12.97 22.67
C ILE A 392 -3.14 14.17 23.46
N GLY A 393 -3.88 15.28 23.49
CA GLY A 393 -3.54 16.49 24.23
C GLY A 393 -4.29 17.72 23.70
N ASP A 394 -3.90 18.90 24.17
CA ASP A 394 -4.35 20.17 23.61
C ASP A 394 -3.89 20.33 22.13
N ALA A 395 -4.48 21.31 21.44
CA ALA A 395 -4.22 21.52 20.01
C ALA A 395 -2.74 21.83 19.70
N GLY A 396 -2.04 22.55 20.57
CA GLY A 396 -0.62 22.90 20.39
C GLY A 396 0.30 21.70 20.61
N THR A 397 0.05 20.92 21.67
CA THR A 397 0.76 19.66 21.95
C THR A 397 0.58 18.65 20.80
N VAL A 398 -0.64 18.52 20.26
CA VAL A 398 -0.91 17.63 19.12
C VAL A 398 -0.24 18.15 17.84
N ALA A 399 -0.31 19.46 17.56
CA ALA A 399 0.33 20.08 16.40
C ALA A 399 1.85 19.82 16.38
N ALA A 400 2.55 20.18 17.45
CA ALA A 400 4.00 20.03 17.55
C ALA A 400 4.45 18.56 17.38
N ARG A 401 3.66 17.60 17.89
CA ARG A 401 3.92 16.17 17.68
C ARG A 401 3.76 15.75 16.22
N ILE A 402 2.71 16.20 15.54
CA ILE A 402 2.48 15.93 14.10
C ILE A 402 3.61 16.52 13.25
N GLU A 403 3.98 17.77 13.50
CA GLU A 403 5.04 18.47 12.76
C GLU A 403 6.42 17.79 12.95
N SER A 404 6.71 17.24 14.13
CA SER A 404 7.99 16.56 14.42
C SER A 404 8.30 15.36 13.52
N PHE A 405 7.30 14.76 12.85
CA PHE A 405 7.52 13.68 11.88
C PHE A 405 8.23 14.16 10.61
N ALA A 406 8.15 15.45 10.28
CA ALA A 406 8.86 16.06 9.14
C ALA A 406 10.38 15.87 9.27
N ASP A 407 10.95 16.09 10.46
CA ASP A 407 12.38 15.99 10.74
C ASP A 407 12.92 14.55 10.65
N LEU A 408 12.04 13.55 10.83
CA LEU A 408 12.38 12.14 10.61
C LEU A 408 12.47 11.80 9.10
N GLY A 409 11.94 12.68 8.24
CA GLY A 409 11.77 12.44 6.82
C GLY A 409 10.58 11.55 6.50
N VAL A 410 9.51 11.60 7.30
CA VAL A 410 8.18 11.13 6.93
C VAL A 410 7.65 11.99 5.77
N THR A 411 7.03 11.37 4.78
CA THR A 411 6.48 12.11 3.62
C THR A 411 5.02 12.50 3.84
N THR A 412 4.26 11.65 4.53
CA THR A 412 2.83 11.85 4.79
C THR A 412 2.49 11.40 6.22
N PHE A 413 1.97 12.30 7.05
CA PHE A 413 1.32 11.95 8.32
C PHE A 413 -0.18 11.83 8.07
N ALA A 414 -0.84 10.77 8.55
CA ALA A 414 -2.26 10.54 8.31
C ALA A 414 -3.06 10.39 9.61
N ALA A 415 -3.87 11.40 9.95
CA ALA A 415 -4.62 11.40 11.20
C ALA A 415 -5.80 10.44 11.16
N ARG A 416 -5.84 9.46 12.08
CA ARG A 416 -7.06 8.72 12.41
C ARG A 416 -7.77 9.46 13.54
N ILE A 417 -8.81 10.19 13.19
CA ILE A 417 -9.50 11.10 14.11
C ILE A 417 -10.42 10.31 15.06
N ILE A 418 -10.06 10.26 16.35
CA ILE A 418 -10.79 9.54 17.41
C ILE A 418 -11.42 10.52 18.42
N GLY A 419 -12.12 10.00 19.43
CA GLY A 419 -12.76 10.80 20.48
C GLY A 419 -14.28 10.99 20.32
N THR A 420 -14.86 11.85 21.17
CA THR A 420 -16.27 12.28 21.15
C THR A 420 -16.59 13.14 19.90
N PRO A 421 -17.86 13.48 19.60
CA PRO A 421 -18.19 14.35 18.47
C PRO A 421 -17.42 15.68 18.47
N ASP A 422 -17.27 16.29 19.64
CA ASP A 422 -16.62 17.60 19.81
C ASP A 422 -15.09 17.48 19.69
N GLU A 423 -14.50 16.45 20.32
CA GLU A 423 -13.07 16.12 20.16
C GLU A 423 -12.71 15.84 18.70
N ARG A 424 -13.55 15.10 17.97
CA ARG A 424 -13.36 14.85 16.53
C ARG A 424 -13.47 16.13 15.70
N SER A 425 -14.37 17.05 16.07
CA SER A 425 -14.50 18.36 15.40
C SER A 425 -13.25 19.23 15.63
N ALA A 426 -12.80 19.36 16.88
CA ALA A 426 -11.58 20.08 17.24
C ALA A 426 -10.33 19.47 16.55
N THR A 427 -10.21 18.14 16.57
CA THR A 427 -9.13 17.41 15.89
C THR A 427 -9.16 17.66 14.38
N ARG A 428 -10.33 17.62 13.75
CA ARG A 428 -10.48 17.91 12.32
C ARG A 428 -10.10 19.34 11.99
N ALA A 429 -10.49 20.32 12.81
CA ALA A 429 -10.11 21.72 12.63
C ALA A 429 -8.58 21.90 12.68
N LEU A 430 -7.90 21.24 13.62
CA LEU A 430 -6.43 21.22 13.69
C LEU A 430 -5.81 20.57 12.45
N VAL A 431 -6.26 19.37 12.07
CA VAL A 431 -5.72 18.62 10.92
C VAL A 431 -5.90 19.41 9.61
N ALA A 432 -7.04 20.09 9.43
CA ALA A 432 -7.26 21.00 8.30
C ALA A 432 -6.36 22.25 8.34
N ALA A 433 -6.12 22.82 9.52
CA ALA A 433 -5.18 23.92 9.68
C ALA A 433 -3.74 23.51 9.34
N LEU A 434 -3.31 22.31 9.74
CA LEU A 434 -1.97 21.77 9.45
C LEU A 434 -1.76 21.38 7.97
N ALA A 435 -2.82 21.28 7.16
CA ALA A 435 -2.73 20.98 5.73
C ALA A 435 -2.55 22.22 4.83
N ARG A 436 -3.05 23.40 5.27
CA ARG A 436 -2.99 24.68 4.52
C ARG A 436 -1.65 25.37 4.67
#